data_AF-A0A8T1S6K5-F1
#
_entry.id   AF-A0A8T1S6K5-F1
#
_cell.length_a   1.000
_cell.length_b   1.000
_cell.length_c   1.000
_cell.angle_alpha   90.00
_cell.angle_beta   90.00
_cell.angle_gamma   90.00
#
_symmetry.space_group_name_H-M   'P 1'
#
loop_
_entity.id
_entity.type
_entity.pdbx_description
1 polymer ?
#
loop_
_entity_poly.entity_id
_entity_poly.type
_entity_poly.pdbx_seq_one_letter_code
_entity_poly.pdbx_strand_id
1 'polypeptide(L)'
;IHQLLSACESFKEIIASDYTYRNHWELEKWLKNEPGAFDWTPVVKYVCELEGNRGKEAEKEAKLRKAIKQVLKCDVHKSNPMDPIVLSPADCLVSSLCLEAACKDLNTYRLALKNISSLLKPGGPLVLSGVLGCSFYMVGPKRFSCLVLREEFLREVLSETGFVIQEFEVLLRNDNMDDSSDFSGKFFILARKE
;
A
#
# COMPACT_ATOMS: atom_id res chain seq x y z
N ILE A 1 -4.53 7.53 1.79
CA ILE A 1 -5.38 7.60 3.00
C ILE A 1 -6.00 6.25 3.34
N HIS A 2 -6.86 5.69 2.47
CA HIS A 2 -7.61 4.45 2.79
C HIS A 2 -6.78 3.31 3.41
N GLN A 3 -5.60 3.00 2.85
CA GLN A 3 -4.71 1.93 3.33
C GLN A 3 -4.16 2.15 4.75
N LEU A 4 -4.24 3.37 5.29
CA LEU A 4 -3.68 3.74 6.59
C LEU A 4 -4.76 3.90 7.68
N LEU A 5 -6.05 3.88 7.32
CA LEU A 5 -7.14 4.17 8.26
C LEU A 5 -7.18 3.18 9.43
N SER A 6 -7.08 1.88 9.16
CA SER A 6 -7.02 0.87 10.23
C SER A 6 -5.65 0.80 10.90
N ALA A 7 -4.57 1.17 10.19
CA ALA A 7 -3.23 1.18 10.77
C ALA A 7 -3.13 2.15 11.96
N CYS A 8 -3.79 3.31 11.91
CA CYS A 8 -3.75 4.27 13.01
C CYS A 8 -4.39 3.77 14.31
N GLU A 9 -5.16 2.67 14.28
CA GLU A 9 -5.65 2.01 15.51
C GLU A 9 -4.56 1.28 16.27
N SER A 10 -3.56 0.77 15.56
CA SER A 10 -2.50 -0.08 16.12
C SER A 10 -1.16 0.64 16.22
N PHE A 11 -0.91 1.62 15.35
CA PHE A 11 0.38 2.31 15.24
C PHE A 11 0.25 3.80 15.57
N LYS A 12 1.11 4.27 16.49
CA LYS A 12 1.17 5.68 16.92
C LYS A 12 1.93 6.58 15.96
N GLU A 13 2.83 6.00 15.17
CA GLU A 13 3.67 6.69 14.21
C GLU A 13 3.57 5.98 12.86
N ILE A 14 3.22 6.74 11.84
CA ILE A 14 3.08 6.28 10.46
C ILE A 14 3.94 7.18 9.58
N ILE A 15 4.76 6.56 8.74
CA ILE A 15 5.43 7.23 7.63
C ILE A 15 4.67 6.83 6.36
N ALA A 16 4.14 7.82 5.66
CA ALA A 16 3.56 7.62 4.34
C ALA A 16 4.60 7.93 3.28
N SER A 17 4.60 7.19 2.17
CA SER A 17 5.55 7.45 1.09
C SER A 17 4.98 7.15 -0.27
N ASP A 18 5.48 7.86 -1.28
CA ASP A 18 5.15 7.67 -2.69
C ASP A 18 6.35 8.11 -3.56
N TYR A 19 6.44 7.65 -4.80
CA TYR A 19 7.46 8.12 -5.74
C TYR A 19 7.10 9.49 -6.36
N THR A 20 5.81 9.71 -6.59
CA THR A 20 5.28 10.85 -7.32
C THR A 20 5.02 12.03 -6.38
N TYR A 21 5.75 13.12 -6.59
CA TYR A 21 5.61 14.35 -5.78
C TYR A 21 4.17 14.90 -5.73
N ARG A 22 3.39 14.75 -6.82
CA ARG A 22 1.98 15.18 -6.85
C ARG A 22 1.10 14.38 -5.88
N ASN A 23 1.40 13.10 -5.65
CA ASN A 23 0.67 12.27 -4.69
C ASN A 23 0.97 12.72 -3.25
N HIS A 24 2.22 13.16 -2.98
CA HIS A 24 2.55 13.77 -1.69
C HIS A 24 1.74 15.02 -1.44
N TRP A 25 1.64 15.89 -2.45
CA TRP A 25 0.90 17.13 -2.31
C TRP A 25 -0.59 16.88 -2.02
N GLU A 26 -1.24 15.93 -2.69
CA GLU A 26 -2.62 15.55 -2.39
C GLU A 26 -2.79 14.96 -0.99
N LEU A 27 -1.80 14.19 -0.51
CA LEU A 27 -1.78 13.69 0.86
C LEU A 27 -1.64 14.82 1.89
N GLU A 28 -0.71 15.74 1.65
CA GLU A 28 -0.43 16.90 2.50
C GLU A 28 -1.63 17.84 2.60
N LYS A 29 -2.35 18.09 1.49
CA LYS A 29 -3.60 18.85 1.51
C LYS A 29 -4.61 18.26 2.49
N TRP A 30 -4.82 16.94 2.42
CA TRP A 30 -5.76 16.26 3.31
C TRP A 30 -5.28 16.28 4.76
N LEU A 31 -3.97 16.13 5.01
CA LEU A 31 -3.39 16.23 6.35
C LEU A 31 -3.60 17.62 6.97
N LYS A 32 -3.51 18.67 6.17
CA LYS A 32 -3.65 20.07 6.60
C LYS A 32 -5.09 20.59 6.62
N ASN A 33 -6.07 19.76 6.28
CA ASN A 33 -7.47 20.17 6.09
C ASN A 33 -7.61 21.34 5.09
N GLU A 34 -6.81 21.33 4.01
CA GLU A 34 -6.90 22.38 2.99
C GLU A 34 -8.20 22.27 2.19
N PRO A 35 -8.83 23.42 1.84
CA PRO A 35 -9.97 23.42 0.92
C PRO A 35 -9.63 22.72 -0.40
N GLY A 36 -10.52 21.85 -0.86
CA GLY A 36 -10.32 21.09 -2.09
C GLY A 36 -9.49 19.80 -1.94
N ALA A 37 -9.10 19.43 -0.71
CA ALA A 37 -8.64 18.07 -0.45
C ALA A 37 -9.74 17.05 -0.78
N PHE A 38 -9.35 15.86 -1.25
CA PHE A 38 -10.30 14.78 -1.55
C PHE A 38 -11.11 14.40 -0.31
N ASP A 39 -12.43 14.28 -0.47
CA ASP A 39 -13.33 13.87 0.60
C ASP A 39 -13.25 12.36 0.85
N TRP A 40 -12.51 11.97 1.88
CA TRP A 40 -12.39 10.58 2.31
C TRP A 40 -13.51 10.12 3.25
N THR A 41 -14.46 11.01 3.63
CA THR A 41 -15.52 10.71 4.61
C THR A 41 -16.28 9.42 4.31
N PRO A 42 -16.72 9.13 3.05
CA PRO A 42 -17.44 7.89 2.76
C PRO A 42 -16.61 6.63 3.05
N VAL A 43 -15.31 6.66 2.76
CA VAL A 43 -14.40 5.54 3.04
C VAL A 43 -14.12 5.42 4.53
N VAL A 44 -13.94 6.54 5.22
CA VAL A 44 -13.73 6.58 6.68
C VAL A 44 -14.94 5.99 7.40
N LYS A 45 -16.15 6.38 7.01
CA LYS A 45 -17.40 5.83 7.53
C LYS A 45 -17.45 4.31 7.37
N TYR A 46 -17.18 3.82 6.17
CA TYR A 46 -17.18 2.39 5.89
C TYR A 46 -16.16 1.62 6.75
N VAL A 47 -14.96 2.16 6.93
CA VAL A 47 -13.94 1.56 7.80
C VAL A 47 -14.40 1.56 9.27
N CYS A 48 -15.00 2.65 9.75
CA CYS A 48 -15.55 2.70 11.11
C CYS A 48 -16.66 1.66 11.34
N GLU A 49 -17.54 1.45 10.35
CA GLU A 49 -18.57 0.42 10.41
C GLU A 49 -17.97 -0.99 10.51
N LEU A 50 -16.97 -1.30 9.69
CA LEU A 50 -16.24 -2.58 9.72
C LEU A 50 -15.53 -2.83 11.05
N GLU A 51 -15.01 -1.77 11.69
CA GLU A 51 -14.31 -1.85 12.97
C GLU A 51 -15.27 -1.89 14.18
N GLY A 52 -16.59 -1.89 13.94
CA GLY A 52 -17.63 -2.00 14.97
C GLY A 52 -18.02 -0.66 15.60
N ASN A 53 -17.96 0.44 14.84
CA ASN A 53 -18.37 1.79 15.25
C ASN A 53 -17.68 2.30 16.53
N ARG A 54 -16.39 2.00 16.67
CA ARG A 54 -15.57 2.35 17.85
C ARG A 54 -15.24 3.85 17.97
N GLY A 55 -15.69 4.68 17.03
CA GLY A 55 -15.48 6.13 17.01
C GLY A 55 -16.22 6.79 15.86
N LYS A 56 -16.33 8.12 15.89
CA LYS A 56 -16.92 8.90 14.79
C LYS A 56 -15.90 9.11 13.67
N GLU A 57 -16.38 9.37 12.46
CA GLU A 57 -15.55 9.59 11.27
C GLU A 57 -14.50 10.69 11.51
N ALA A 58 -14.90 11.81 12.10
CA ALA A 58 -14.01 12.92 12.42
C ALA A 58 -12.90 12.53 13.42
N GLU A 59 -13.20 11.65 14.38
CA GLU A 59 -12.21 11.17 15.36
C GLU A 59 -11.19 10.25 14.70
N LYS A 60 -11.66 9.35 13.82
CA LYS A 60 -10.81 8.47 13.02
C LYS A 60 -9.86 9.28 12.14
N GLU A 61 -10.38 10.27 11.41
CA GLU A 61 -9.52 11.10 10.56
C GLU A 61 -8.51 11.89 11.39
N ALA A 62 -8.92 12.51 12.50
CA ALA A 62 -8.03 13.25 13.39
C ALA A 62 -6.93 12.34 13.96
N LYS A 63 -7.27 11.10 14.31
CA LYS A 63 -6.33 10.10 14.79
C LYS A 63 -5.32 9.73 13.70
N LEU A 64 -5.77 9.47 12.47
CA LEU A 64 -4.88 9.19 11.35
C LEU A 64 -3.96 10.38 11.04
N ARG A 65 -4.50 11.61 10.95
CA ARG A 65 -3.70 12.83 10.75
C ARG A 65 -2.62 12.98 11.81
N LYS A 66 -2.94 12.69 13.08
CA LYS A 66 -1.96 12.73 14.19
C LYS A 66 -0.93 11.61 14.11
N ALA A 67 -1.31 10.42 13.64
CA ALA A 67 -0.41 9.27 13.55
C ALA A 67 0.60 9.42 12.41
N ILE A 68 0.20 10.03 11.27
CA ILE A 68 1.12 10.32 10.17
C ILE A 68 2.11 11.41 10.61
N LYS A 69 3.40 11.05 10.66
CA LYS A 69 4.49 11.96 11.09
C LYS A 69 5.23 12.57 9.93
N GLN A 70 5.33 11.84 8.83
CA GLN A 70 6.13 12.22 7.67
C GLN A 70 5.46 11.70 6.39
N VAL A 71 5.56 12.52 5.35
CA VAL A 71 5.28 12.14 3.96
C VAL A 71 6.60 12.20 3.21
N LEU A 72 7.13 11.05 2.80
CA LEU A 72 8.46 10.93 2.21
C LEU A 72 8.41 10.51 0.75
N LYS A 73 9.41 10.95 -0.02
CA LYS A 73 9.68 10.36 -1.32
C LYS A 73 10.30 8.99 -1.14
N CYS A 74 9.79 8.01 -1.88
CA CYS A 74 10.41 6.69 -1.95
C CYS A 74 10.61 6.24 -3.40
N ASP A 75 11.59 5.36 -3.62
CA ASP A 75 11.83 4.66 -4.88
C ASP A 75 12.17 3.20 -4.57
N VAL A 76 11.21 2.30 -4.81
CA VAL A 76 11.35 0.87 -4.50
C VAL A 76 12.48 0.18 -5.29
N HIS A 77 12.97 0.80 -6.37
CA HIS A 77 14.08 0.26 -7.15
C HIS A 77 15.45 0.55 -6.53
N LYS A 78 15.54 1.45 -5.54
CA LYS A 78 16.79 1.73 -4.81
C LYS A 78 16.98 0.75 -3.66
N SER A 79 18.22 0.37 -3.41
CA SER A 79 18.60 -0.47 -2.24
C SER A 79 18.19 0.17 -0.91
N ASN A 80 18.28 1.50 -0.81
CA ASN A 80 17.58 2.29 0.20
C ASN A 80 16.37 2.97 -0.46
N PRO A 81 15.14 2.47 -0.27
CA PRO A 81 13.97 3.08 -0.89
C PRO A 81 13.70 4.52 -0.46
N MET A 82 14.23 4.97 0.67
CA MET A 82 14.00 6.30 1.25
C MET A 82 15.16 7.27 1.00
N ASP A 83 16.11 6.90 0.12
CA ASP A 83 17.30 7.69 -0.21
C ASP A 83 16.97 9.18 -0.49
N PRO A 84 17.69 10.13 0.15
CA PRO A 84 18.91 9.96 0.97
C PRO A 84 18.67 9.69 2.47
N ILE A 85 17.41 9.55 2.91
CA ILE A 85 17.07 9.34 4.31
C ILE A 85 17.32 7.88 4.68
N VAL A 86 17.97 7.66 5.83
CA VAL A 86 18.11 6.32 6.43
C VAL A 86 17.14 6.23 7.60
N LEU A 87 16.07 5.44 7.40
CA LEU A 87 15.09 5.18 8.46
C LEU A 87 15.56 4.03 9.35
N SER A 88 15.17 4.07 10.62
CA SER A 88 15.21 2.87 11.45
C SER A 88 14.17 1.86 10.91
N PRO A 89 14.46 0.55 10.92
CA PRO A 89 13.49 -0.45 10.46
C PRO A 89 12.17 -0.33 11.23
N ALA A 90 11.06 -0.39 10.52
CA ALA A 90 9.71 -0.27 11.03
C ALA A 90 9.24 -1.57 11.69
N ASP A 91 8.26 -1.45 12.59
CA ASP A 91 7.57 -2.61 13.18
C ASP A 91 6.60 -3.29 12.20
N CYS A 92 6.10 -2.56 11.21
CA CYS A 92 5.18 -3.04 10.19
C CYS A 92 5.41 -2.30 8.88
N LEU A 93 5.24 -2.98 7.75
CA LEU A 93 5.31 -2.39 6.42
C LEU A 93 4.00 -2.68 5.67
N VAL A 94 3.40 -1.64 5.09
CA VAL A 94 2.19 -1.75 4.28
C VAL A 94 2.51 -1.27 2.87
N SER A 95 2.17 -2.08 1.86
CA SER A 95 2.24 -1.67 0.45
C SER A 95 0.97 -2.11 -0.27
N SER A 96 0.32 -1.18 -0.98
CA SER A 96 -0.93 -1.44 -1.68
C SER A 96 -0.85 -0.92 -3.11
N LEU A 97 -1.17 -1.76 -4.10
CA LEU A 97 -1.26 -1.42 -5.52
C LEU A 97 -0.02 -0.67 -6.04
N CYS A 98 1.17 -1.10 -5.60
CA CYS A 98 2.41 -0.35 -5.78
C CYS A 98 3.44 -1.15 -6.58
N LEU A 99 3.83 -2.34 -6.10
CA LEU A 99 4.96 -3.08 -6.67
C LEU A 99 4.67 -3.53 -8.10
N GLU A 100 3.45 -3.99 -8.39
CA GLU A 100 3.03 -4.39 -9.73
C GLU A 100 2.96 -3.21 -10.70
N ALA A 101 2.67 -2.00 -10.22
CA ALA A 101 2.66 -0.79 -11.06
C ALA A 101 4.07 -0.20 -11.26
N ALA A 102 4.98 -0.42 -10.30
CA ALA A 102 6.33 0.11 -10.34
C ALA A 102 7.30 -0.77 -11.13
N CYS A 103 7.09 -2.09 -11.13
CA CYS A 103 8.05 -3.06 -11.68
C CYS A 103 7.72 -3.41 -13.13
N LYS A 104 8.76 -3.53 -13.98
CA LYS A 104 8.61 -3.84 -15.41
C LYS A 104 8.59 -5.35 -15.71
N ASP A 105 9.12 -6.15 -14.79
CA ASP A 105 9.26 -7.60 -14.91
C ASP A 105 9.38 -8.27 -13.53
N LEU A 106 9.28 -9.60 -13.49
CA LEU A 106 9.32 -10.38 -12.25
C LEU A 106 10.67 -10.23 -11.49
N ASN A 107 11.77 -9.95 -12.19
CA ASN A 107 13.07 -9.74 -11.55
C ASN A 107 13.14 -8.39 -10.83
N THR A 108 12.62 -7.33 -11.47
CA THR A 108 12.49 -6.02 -10.82
C THR A 108 11.53 -6.05 -9.65
N TYR A 109 10.45 -6.85 -9.71
CA TYR A 109 9.56 -7.09 -8.58
C TYR A 109 10.29 -7.75 -7.41
N ARG A 110 11.04 -8.85 -7.66
CA ARG A 110 11.84 -9.52 -6.63
C ARG A 110 12.83 -8.58 -5.97
N LEU A 111 13.52 -7.75 -6.76
CA LEU A 111 14.46 -6.77 -6.25
C LEU A 111 13.75 -5.67 -5.44
N ALA A 112 12.62 -5.17 -5.90
CA ALA A 112 11.83 -4.17 -5.19
C ALA A 112 11.32 -4.71 -3.84
N LEU A 113 10.83 -5.95 -3.80
CA LEU A 113 10.41 -6.61 -2.56
C LEU A 113 11.57 -6.77 -1.58
N LYS A 114 12.75 -7.16 -2.07
CA LYS A 114 13.99 -7.21 -1.27
C LYS A 114 14.42 -5.83 -0.76
N ASN A 115 14.28 -4.78 -1.57
CA ASN A 115 14.64 -3.42 -1.18
C ASN A 115 13.71 -2.90 -0.08
N ILE A 116 12.39 -3.06 -0.22
CA ILE A 116 11.45 -2.61 0.81
C ILE A 116 11.54 -3.47 2.08
N SER A 117 11.93 -4.74 1.98
CA SER A 117 12.12 -5.58 3.17
C SER A 117 13.25 -5.07 4.07
N SER A 118 14.21 -4.30 3.54
CA SER A 118 15.24 -3.63 4.35
C SER A 118 14.68 -2.60 5.33
N LEU A 119 13.48 -2.07 5.05
CA LEU A 119 12.78 -1.11 5.91
C LEU A 119 12.03 -1.79 7.06
N LEU A 120 12.00 -3.12 7.15
CA LEU A 120 11.21 -3.87 8.12
C LEU A 120 12.11 -4.65 9.08
N LYS A 121 11.79 -4.62 10.38
CA LYS A 121 12.48 -5.41 11.40
C LYS A 121 12.33 -6.93 11.14
N PRO A 122 13.32 -7.76 11.48
CA PRO A 122 13.11 -9.21 11.59
C PRO A 122 11.91 -9.51 12.51
N GLY A 123 11.08 -10.48 12.13
CA GLY A 123 9.83 -10.80 12.82
C GLY A 123 8.67 -9.82 12.55
N GLY A 124 8.89 -8.71 11.85
CA GLY A 124 7.86 -7.72 11.54
C GLY A 124 6.86 -8.17 10.47
N PRO A 125 5.57 -7.79 10.56
CA PRO A 125 4.59 -8.04 9.50
C PRO A 125 4.78 -7.15 8.27
N LEU A 126 4.64 -7.77 7.11
CA LEU A 126 4.37 -7.15 5.81
C LEU A 126 2.89 -7.36 5.48
N VAL A 127 2.17 -6.26 5.27
CA VAL A 127 0.82 -6.26 4.70
C VAL A 127 0.93 -5.81 3.26
N LEU A 128 0.65 -6.72 2.33
CA LEU A 128 0.77 -6.49 0.90
C LEU A 128 -0.59 -6.71 0.22
N SER A 129 -1.06 -5.71 -0.51
CA SER A 129 -2.27 -5.84 -1.33
C SER A 129 -2.02 -5.36 -2.75
N GLY A 130 -2.69 -5.97 -3.71
CA GLY A 130 -2.50 -5.64 -5.12
C GLY A 130 -3.49 -6.35 -6.01
N VAL A 131 -3.16 -6.42 -7.30
CA VAL A 131 -3.97 -7.09 -8.32
C VAL A 131 -3.25 -8.24 -9.03
N LEU A 132 -4.02 -9.26 -9.39
CA LEU A 132 -3.61 -10.38 -10.22
C LEU A 132 -4.11 -10.18 -11.66
N GLY A 133 -3.39 -10.74 -12.64
CA GLY A 133 -3.82 -10.76 -14.04
C GLY A 133 -3.92 -9.39 -14.72
N CYS A 134 -3.46 -8.33 -14.06
CA CYS A 134 -3.60 -6.95 -14.53
C CYS A 134 -2.41 -6.56 -15.42
N SER A 135 -2.69 -6.09 -16.64
CA SER A 135 -1.69 -5.52 -17.55
C SER A 135 -1.73 -4.00 -17.63
N PHE A 136 -2.85 -3.38 -17.22
CA PHE A 136 -2.98 -1.93 -17.19
C PHE A 136 -4.01 -1.40 -16.20
N TYR A 137 -3.91 -0.10 -15.92
CA TYR A 137 -4.99 0.67 -15.33
C TYR A 137 -5.05 2.09 -15.92
N MET A 138 -6.19 2.75 -15.77
CA MET A 138 -6.48 4.08 -16.28
C MET A 138 -6.58 5.07 -15.12
N VAL A 139 -6.01 6.26 -15.29
CA VAL A 139 -6.23 7.43 -14.43
C VAL A 139 -6.71 8.57 -15.30
N GLY A 140 -8.03 8.79 -15.29
CA GLY A 140 -8.69 9.61 -16.32
C GLY A 140 -8.37 9.06 -17.71
N PRO A 141 -7.89 9.88 -18.67
CA PRO A 141 -7.56 9.43 -20.02
C PRO A 141 -6.20 8.72 -20.12
N LYS A 142 -5.40 8.67 -19.05
CA LYS A 142 -4.03 8.15 -19.10
C LYS A 142 -3.96 6.68 -18.73
N ARG A 143 -3.33 5.87 -19.58
CA ARG A 143 -3.04 4.45 -19.34
C ARG A 143 -1.68 4.28 -18.68
N PHE A 144 -1.63 3.44 -17.65
CA PHE A 144 -0.42 3.01 -16.96
C PHE A 144 -0.26 1.50 -17.12
N SER A 145 0.98 1.03 -17.29
CA SER A 145 1.29 -0.40 -17.31
C SER A 145 1.20 -1.01 -15.91
N CYS A 146 0.81 -2.27 -15.86
CA CYS A 146 0.85 -3.08 -14.65
C CYS A 146 1.56 -4.41 -14.98
N LEU A 147 2.43 -4.88 -14.10
CA LEU A 147 3.05 -6.18 -14.22
C LEU A 147 2.01 -7.26 -13.95
N VAL A 148 1.82 -8.17 -14.90
CA VAL A 148 0.88 -9.28 -14.76
C VAL A 148 1.42 -10.27 -13.72
N LEU A 149 0.85 -10.21 -12.51
CA LEU A 149 1.17 -11.12 -11.42
C LEU A 149 0.25 -12.33 -11.39
N ARG A 150 0.80 -13.44 -10.90
CA ARG A 150 0.07 -14.66 -10.55
C ARG A 150 0.32 -15.01 -9.09
N GLU A 151 -0.59 -15.76 -8.50
CA GLU A 151 -0.50 -16.18 -7.11
C GLU A 151 0.76 -17.01 -6.85
N GLU A 152 1.12 -17.93 -7.76
CA GLU A 152 2.27 -18.81 -7.58
C GLU A 152 3.57 -18.02 -7.45
N PHE A 153 3.72 -16.98 -8.28
CA PHE A 153 4.88 -16.09 -8.22
C PHE A 153 4.93 -15.30 -6.91
N LEU A 154 3.79 -14.81 -6.41
CA LEU A 154 3.73 -14.09 -5.13
C LEU A 154 4.16 -14.99 -3.96
N ARG A 155 3.74 -16.26 -3.96
CA ARG A 155 4.14 -17.24 -2.95
C ARG A 155 5.63 -17.55 -3.01
N GLU A 156 6.15 -17.76 -4.22
CA GLU A 156 7.59 -17.99 -4.46
C GLU A 156 8.42 -16.81 -3.99
N VAL A 157 8.13 -15.59 -4.49
CA VAL A 157 8.97 -14.42 -4.27
C VAL A 157 8.98 -13.97 -2.81
N LEU A 158 7.86 -14.12 -2.08
CA LEU A 158 7.82 -13.84 -0.64
C LEU A 158 8.70 -14.82 0.14
N SER A 159 8.60 -16.12 -0.15
CA SER A 159 9.47 -17.14 0.46
C SER A 159 10.95 -16.87 0.18
N GLU A 160 11.30 -16.62 -1.09
CA GLU A 160 12.68 -16.30 -1.51
C GLU A 160 13.25 -15.03 -0.87
N THR A 161 12.39 -14.09 -0.47
CA THR A 161 12.80 -12.83 0.14
C THR A 161 12.75 -12.84 1.68
N GLY A 162 12.60 -14.03 2.29
CA GLY A 162 12.65 -14.23 3.73
C GLY A 162 11.34 -13.87 4.42
N PHE A 163 10.20 -14.13 3.78
CA PHE A 163 8.88 -13.96 4.36
C PHE A 163 8.11 -15.27 4.46
N VAL A 164 7.52 -15.50 5.63
CA VAL A 164 6.55 -16.57 5.86
C VAL A 164 5.14 -16.01 5.72
N ILE A 165 4.38 -16.52 4.75
CA ILE A 165 2.98 -16.11 4.54
C ILE A 165 2.12 -16.65 5.68
N GLN A 166 1.40 -15.75 6.36
CA GLN A 166 0.44 -16.08 7.42
C GLN A 166 -0.98 -16.15 6.85
N GLU A 167 -1.34 -15.22 5.97
CA GLU A 167 -2.64 -15.16 5.29
C GLU A 167 -2.44 -14.78 3.82
N PHE A 168 -3.24 -15.37 2.93
CA PHE A 168 -3.31 -15.01 1.52
C PHE A 168 -4.74 -15.17 1.05
N GLU A 169 -5.41 -14.05 0.83
CA GLU A 169 -6.78 -13.98 0.35
C GLU A 169 -6.83 -13.43 -1.09
N VAL A 170 -7.73 -13.98 -1.91
CA VAL A 170 -7.97 -13.51 -3.28
C VAL A 170 -9.46 -13.26 -3.46
N LEU A 171 -9.79 -12.03 -3.87
CA LEU A 171 -11.13 -11.65 -4.31
C LEU A 171 -11.13 -11.53 -5.83
N LEU A 172 -11.82 -12.45 -6.50
CA LEU A 172 -11.96 -12.43 -7.95
C LEU A 172 -12.73 -11.20 -8.43
N ARG A 173 -12.41 -10.74 -9.63
CA ARG A 173 -13.12 -9.64 -10.27
C ARG A 173 -14.57 -10.03 -10.54
N ASN A 174 -15.48 -9.12 -10.21
CA ASN A 174 -16.89 -9.23 -10.61
C ASN A 174 -17.09 -8.69 -12.04
N ASP A 175 -18.05 -9.25 -12.76
CA ASP A 175 -18.38 -8.86 -14.15
C ASP A 175 -18.87 -7.41 -14.28
N ASN A 176 -19.40 -6.83 -13.19
CA ASN A 176 -19.96 -5.46 -13.18
C ASN A 176 -18.90 -4.35 -12.96
N MET A 177 -17.61 -4.68 -13.01
CA MET A 177 -16.52 -3.71 -12.81
C MET A 177 -16.17 -3.02 -14.13
N ASP A 178 -15.95 -1.71 -14.07
CA ASP A 178 -15.61 -0.91 -15.25
C ASP A 178 -14.27 -1.32 -15.90
N ASP A 179 -14.10 -0.93 -17.17
CA ASP A 179 -12.92 -1.29 -17.98
C ASP A 179 -11.71 -0.37 -17.72
N SER A 180 -11.65 0.32 -16.58
CA SER A 180 -10.49 1.15 -16.22
C SER A 180 -9.24 0.33 -15.90
N SER A 181 -9.36 -0.99 -15.74
CA SER A 181 -8.26 -1.93 -15.58
C SER A 181 -8.71 -3.31 -16.06
N ASP A 182 -7.79 -4.22 -16.32
CA ASP A 182 -8.03 -5.61 -16.76
C ASP A 182 -7.66 -6.66 -15.72
N PHE A 183 -7.51 -6.27 -14.44
CA PHE A 183 -7.22 -7.22 -13.36
C PHE A 183 -8.23 -8.38 -13.33
N SER A 184 -7.77 -9.59 -12.98
CA SER A 184 -8.62 -10.77 -12.80
C SER A 184 -9.01 -11.02 -11.34
N GLY A 185 -8.21 -10.51 -10.40
CA GLY A 185 -8.49 -10.59 -8.97
C GLY A 185 -7.69 -9.58 -8.18
N LYS A 186 -8.12 -9.32 -6.94
CA LYS A 186 -7.39 -8.53 -5.94
C LYS A 186 -6.86 -9.49 -4.90
N PHE A 187 -5.62 -9.29 -4.46
CA PHE A 187 -5.04 -10.09 -3.39
C PHE A 187 -4.77 -9.27 -2.14
N PHE A 188 -4.80 -9.94 -1.00
CA PHE A 188 -4.34 -9.44 0.29
C PHE A 188 -3.46 -10.50 0.92
N ILE A 189 -2.27 -10.09 1.38
CA ILE A 189 -1.28 -10.97 1.99
C ILE A 189 -0.83 -10.36 3.31
N LEU A 190 -0.88 -11.17 4.36
CA LEU A 190 -0.14 -10.93 5.60
C LEU A 190 1.04 -11.90 5.62
N ALA A 191 2.26 -11.38 5.64
CA ALA A 191 3.46 -12.19 5.74
C ALA A 191 4.36 -11.67 6.87
N ARG A 192 5.19 -12.54 7.44
CA ARG A 192 6.12 -12.20 8.51
C ARG A 192 7.55 -12.35 8.02
N LYS A 193 8.36 -11.32 8.22
CA LYS A 193 9.79 -11.37 7.89
C LYS A 193 10.53 -12.30 8.87
N GLU A 194 11.37 -13.18 8.35
CA GLU A 194 12.30 -14.00 9.15
C GLU A 194 13.53 -13.19 9.63
#